data_AF-A0A2I0AR81-F1
#
_entry.id   AF-A0A2I0AR81-F1
#
_cell.length_a   1.000
_cell.length_b   1.000
_cell.length_c   1.000
_cell.angle_alpha   90.00
_cell.angle_beta   90.00
_cell.angle_gamma   90.00
#
_symmetry.space_group_name_H-M   'P 1'
#
loop_
_entity.id
_entity.type
_entity.pdbx_description
1 polymer ?
#
loop_
_entity_poly.entity_id
_entity_poly.type
_entity_poly.pdbx_seq_one_letter_code
_entity_poly.pdbx_strand_id
1 'polypeptide(L)'
;MFDRVIKTLTEVRHVPDLRKCLISLGILDASGCTFTGSDDTIKVKKGALVVMKGEKIGSLYRLIGETITGDAAVTSFLDNDNTML
;
A
#
# COMPACT_ATOMS: atom_id res chain seq x y z
N MET A 1 22.11 5.85 -17.64
CA MET A 1 23.29 6.73 -17.49
C MET A 1 23.37 7.15 -16.04
N PHE A 2 24.42 6.73 -15.32
CA PHE A 2 24.66 7.15 -13.94
C PHE A 2 25.66 8.30 -13.99
N ASP A 3 25.30 9.46 -13.45
CA ASP A 3 26.08 10.71 -13.52
C ASP A 3 27.31 10.72 -12.57
N ARG A 4 27.52 9.66 -11.79
CA ARG A 4 28.59 9.52 -10.77
C ARG A 4 28.60 10.62 -9.71
N VAL A 5 27.52 11.41 -9.61
CA VAL A 5 27.41 12.45 -8.59
C VAL A 5 26.83 11.84 -7.32
N ILE A 6 27.56 11.96 -6.21
CA ILE A 6 27.02 11.65 -4.89
C ILE A 6 26.08 12.79 -4.50
N LYS A 7 24.78 12.49 -4.35
CA LYS A 7 23.77 13.45 -3.92
C LYS A 7 23.33 13.09 -2.50
N THR A 8 23.55 14.00 -1.56
CA THR A 8 23.06 13.88 -0.19
C THR A 8 21.61 14.35 -0.15
N LEU A 9 20.69 13.44 0.16
CA LEU A 9 19.29 13.78 0.42
C LEU A 9 19.16 14.20 1.89
N THR A 10 18.73 15.43 2.12
CA THR A 10 18.38 15.95 3.46
C THR A 10 16.88 15.77 3.70
N GLU A 11 16.44 15.75 4.96
CA GLU A 11 15.01 15.58 5.34
C GLU A 11 14.36 14.26 4.87
N VAL A 12 15.16 13.22 4.64
CA VAL A 12 14.67 11.88 4.32
C VAL A 12 14.93 10.92 5.48
N ARG A 13 13.92 10.11 5.82
CA ARG A 13 14.09 9.02 6.78
C ARG A 13 14.65 7.80 6.04
N HIS A 14 15.95 7.54 6.17
CA HIS A 14 16.50 6.25 5.77
C HIS A 14 15.93 5.17 6.69
N VAL A 15 15.31 4.14 6.12
CA VAL A 15 14.80 2.98 6.87
C VAL A 15 15.56 1.75 6.37
N PRO A 16 16.73 1.42 6.98
CA PRO A 16 17.61 0.35 6.49
C PRO A 16 16.93 -1.02 6.42
N ASP A 17 15.99 -1.27 7.32
CA ASP A 17 15.22 -2.52 7.39
C ASP A 17 13.96 -2.52 6.53
N LEU A 18 13.74 -1.47 5.72
CA LEU A 18 12.63 -1.42 4.76
C LEU A 18 12.92 -2.36 3.59
N ARG A 19 12.80 -3.68 3.84
CA ARG A 19 12.72 -4.73 2.81
C ARG A 19 11.38 -4.71 2.07
N LYS A 20 10.53 -3.73 2.35
CA LYS A 20 9.15 -3.62 1.86
C LYS A 20 9.17 -2.83 0.56
N CYS A 21 8.71 -3.46 -0.52
CA CYS A 21 8.61 -2.84 -1.83
C CYS A 21 7.71 -1.60 -1.78
N LEU A 22 8.20 -0.46 -2.27
CA LEU A 22 7.34 0.67 -2.60
C LEU A 22 6.58 0.33 -3.87
N ILE A 23 5.26 0.41 -3.82
CA ILE A 23 4.41 0.20 -4.99
C ILE A 23 3.98 1.57 -5.49
N SER A 24 4.39 1.89 -6.71
CA SER A 24 4.02 3.17 -7.33
C SER A 24 2.55 3.16 -7.72
N LEU A 25 1.82 4.21 -7.35
CA LEU A 25 0.44 4.42 -7.81
C LEU A 25 0.36 4.55 -9.33
N GLY A 26 1.37 5.10 -9.99
CA GLY A 26 1.41 5.17 -11.46
C GLY A 26 1.50 3.81 -12.13
N ILE A 27 2.19 2.84 -11.50
CA ILE A 27 2.22 1.45 -11.98
C ILE A 27 0.86 0.78 -11.78
N LEU A 28 0.20 1.05 -10.65
CA LEU A 28 -1.15 0.55 -10.39
C LEU A 28 -2.16 1.12 -11.40
N ASP A 29 -2.09 2.42 -11.67
CA ASP A 29 -2.93 3.09 -12.67
C ASP A 29 -2.74 2.47 -14.06
N ALA A 30 -1.49 2.33 -14.52
CA ALA A 30 -1.17 1.68 -15.79
C ALA A 30 -1.65 0.21 -15.88
N SER A 31 -1.79 -0.48 -14.74
CA SER A 31 -2.32 -1.85 -14.66
C SER A 31 -3.87 -1.93 -14.64
N GLY A 32 -4.55 -0.77 -14.71
CA GLY A 32 -6.00 -0.64 -14.68
C GLY A 32 -6.59 -0.63 -13.27
N CYS A 33 -5.79 -0.31 -12.25
CA CYS A 33 -6.28 -0.17 -10.89
C CYS A 33 -6.77 1.26 -10.63
N THR A 34 -7.85 1.38 -9.86
CA THR A 34 -8.29 2.65 -9.28
C THR A 34 -7.96 2.66 -7.79
N PHE A 35 -7.80 3.85 -7.21
CA PHE A 35 -7.48 3.99 -5.79
C PHE A 35 -8.33 5.07 -5.16
N THR A 36 -8.83 4.78 -3.96
CA THR A 36 -9.64 5.69 -3.15
C THR A 36 -9.03 5.78 -1.77
N GLY A 37 -8.74 7.01 -1.32
CA GLY A 37 -8.23 7.28 0.02
C GLY A 37 -9.28 7.93 0.92
N SER A 38 -9.29 7.52 2.20
CA SER A 38 -9.81 8.31 3.31
C SER A 38 -8.62 8.82 4.16
N ASP A 39 -8.89 9.64 5.18
CA ASP A 39 -7.83 10.26 5.99
C ASP A 39 -6.82 9.25 6.55
N ASP A 40 -7.27 8.04 6.86
CA ASP A 40 -6.44 7.01 7.51
C ASP A 40 -6.20 5.75 6.66
N THR A 41 -6.89 5.58 5.52
CA THR A 41 -6.78 4.33 4.74
C THR A 41 -6.80 4.56 3.24
N ILE A 42 -6.16 3.66 2.49
CA ILE A 42 -6.24 3.57 1.04
C ILE A 42 -6.79 2.22 0.62
N LYS A 43 -7.64 2.21 -0.41
CA LYS A 43 -8.11 0.99 -1.07
C LYS A 43 -7.74 1.07 -2.54
N VAL A 44 -7.09 0.04 -3.06
CA VAL A 44 -6.82 -0.14 -4.48
C VAL A 44 -7.77 -1.18 -5.02
N LYS A 45 -8.46 -0.87 -6.13
CA LYS A 45 -9.47 -1.70 -6.76
C LYS A 45 -9.09 -2.01 -8.19
N LYS A 46 -9.45 -3.20 -8.67
CA LYS A 46 -9.46 -3.55 -10.10
C LYS A 46 -10.88 -3.97 -10.47
N GLY A 47 -11.59 -3.07 -11.17
CA GLY A 47 -13.05 -3.18 -11.31
C GLY A 47 -13.75 -3.06 -9.95
N ALA A 48 -14.63 -4.02 -9.63
CA ALA A 48 -15.35 -4.06 -8.34
C ALA A 48 -14.52 -4.66 -7.19
N LEU A 49 -13.40 -5.33 -7.49
CA LEU A 49 -12.60 -6.06 -6.50
C LEU A 49 -11.57 -5.15 -5.83
N VAL A 50 -11.51 -5.16 -4.50
CA VAL A 50 -10.40 -4.54 -3.74
C VAL A 50 -9.22 -5.51 -3.74
N VAL A 51 -8.14 -5.13 -4.41
CA VAL A 51 -6.91 -5.94 -4.54
C VAL A 51 -5.86 -5.59 -3.48
N MET A 52 -5.99 -4.41 -2.86
CA MET A 52 -5.05 -3.94 -1.85
C MET A 52 -5.74 -2.98 -0.87
N LYS A 53 -5.35 -3.06 0.40
CA LYS A 53 -5.70 -2.08 1.43
C LYS A 53 -4.42 -1.59 2.10
N GLY A 54 -4.38 -0.32 2.47
CA GLY A 54 -3.27 0.24 3.24
C GLY A 54 -3.76 1.17 4.33
N GLU A 55 -3.04 1.22 5.46
CA GLU A 55 -3.24 2.20 6.54
C GLU A 55 -2.21 3.33 6.40
N LYS A 56 -2.62 4.56 6.71
CA LYS A 56 -1.74 5.72 6.64
C LYS A 56 -0.84 5.79 7.87
N ILE A 57 0.46 5.92 7.65
CA ILE A 57 1.48 6.11 8.68
C ILE A 57 2.35 7.29 8.25
N GLY A 58 2.09 8.46 8.83
CA GLY A 58 2.66 9.72 8.37
C GLY A 58 2.18 10.06 6.96
N SER A 59 3.10 10.10 6.00
CA SER A 59 2.80 10.38 4.59
C SER A 59 2.76 9.13 3.69
N LEU A 60 2.96 7.93 4.25
CA LEU A 60 2.99 6.67 3.50
C LEU A 60 1.82 5.78 3.89
N TYR A 61 1.42 4.89 2.98
CA TYR A 61 0.45 3.83 3.27
C TYR A 61 1.17 2.50 3.46
N ARG A 62 1.01 1.89 4.63
CA ARG A 62 1.50 0.53 4.92
C ARG A 62 0.46 -0.47 4.47
N LEU A 63 0.86 -1.44 3.65
CA LEU A 63 0.00 -2.53 3.20
C LEU A 63 -0.59 -3.26 4.41
N ILE A 64 -1.93 -3.40 4.43
CA ILE A 64 -2.67 -4.21 5.40
C ILE A 64 -3.00 -5.54 4.74
N GLY A 65 -2.56 -6.63 5.34
CA GLY A 65 -2.86 -7.99 4.91
C GLY A 65 -1.63 -8.80 4.54
N GLU A 66 -1.86 -10.10 4.39
CA GLU A 66 -0.86 -11.07 3.94
C GLU A 66 -1.08 -11.36 2.47
N THR A 67 0.01 -11.52 1.70
CA THR A 67 -0.10 -11.95 0.30
C THR A 67 -0.55 -13.40 0.28
N ILE A 68 -1.81 -13.65 -0.03
CA ILE A 68 -2.32 -15.00 -0.27
C ILE A 68 -1.69 -15.50 -1.56
N THR A 69 -0.65 -16.32 -1.42
CA THR A 69 0.04 -16.98 -2.53
C THR A 69 -0.62 -18.35 -2.75
N GLY A 70 -1.91 -18.35 -3.03
CA GLY A 70 -2.72 -19.57 -3.16
C GLY A 70 -3.89 -19.34 -4.10
N ASP A 71 -4.27 -20.39 -4.82
CA ASP A 71 -5.39 -20.37 -5.76
C ASP A 71 -6.67 -19.90 -5.05
N ALA A 72 -7.48 -19.09 -5.74
CA ALA A 72 -8.43 -18.17 -5.15
C ALA A 72 -9.48 -18.84 -4.22
N ALA A 73 -9.21 -18.86 -2.92
CA ALA A 73 -10.21 -19.12 -1.90
C ALA A 73 -10.61 -17.80 -1.22
N VAL A 74 -11.84 -17.35 -1.50
CA VAL A 74 -12.44 -16.14 -0.93
C VAL A 74 -12.62 -16.35 0.57
N THR A 75 -11.88 -15.61 1.39
CA THR A 75 -12.13 -15.51 2.84
C THR A 75 -12.83 -14.19 3.16
N SER A 76 -13.97 -14.28 3.85
CA SER A 76 -14.67 -13.12 4.39
C SER A 76 -14.02 -12.70 5.71
N PHE A 77 -13.43 -11.51 5.75
CA PHE A 77 -12.98 -10.89 6.99
C PHE A 77 -14.21 -10.38 7.76
N LEU A 78 -14.40 -10.84 9.00
CA LEU A 78 -15.35 -10.20 9.91
C LEU A 78 -14.88 -8.77 10.18
N ASP A 79 -15.74 -7.80 9.86
CA ASP A 79 -15.64 -6.45 10.44
C ASP A 79 -15.91 -6.61 11.94
N ASN A 80 -14.88 -6.45 12.76
CA ASN A 80 -15.07 -6.35 14.19
C ASN A 80 -15.46 -4.90 14.48
N ASP A 81 -16.76 -4.66 14.46
CA ASP A 81 -17.40 -3.41 14.89
C ASP A 81 -17.23 -3.28 16.40
N ASN A 82 -16.12 -2.67 16.82
CA ASN A 82 -15.93 -2.27 18.21
C ASN A 82 -16.68 -0.95 18.45
N THR A 83 -18.01 -1.01 18.52
CA THR A 83 -18.80 0.03 19.18
C THR A 83 -18.31 0.17 20.62
N MET A 84 -17.93 1.40 20.98
CA MET A 84 -17.65 1.84 22.35
C MET A 84 -18.76 1.41 23.33
N LEU A 85 -18.36 0.87 24.48
CA LEU A 85 -18.92 1.21 25.79
C LEU A 85 -17.76 1.51 26.73
#